data_AF-A0A520YRE8-F1
#
_entry.id   AF-A0A520YRE8-F1
#
_cell.length_a   1.000
_cell.length_b   1.000
_cell.length_c   1.000
_cell.angle_alpha   90.00
_cell.angle_beta   90.00
_cell.angle_gamma   90.00
#
_symmetry.space_group_name_H-M   'P 1'
#
loop_
_entity.id
_entity.type
_entity.pdbx_description
1 polymer ?
#
loop_
_entity_poly.entity_id
_entity_poly.type
_entity_poly.pdbx_seq_one_letter_code
_entity_poly.pdbx_strand_id
1 'polypeptide(L)'
;MRLALIFVVASLVGCASYPVQTDTSTIPVVREADQAQRRAQRRAERRRTRPQRLAAAAVALEALNVSLSAAVAIKEAKHGPSENPGPVAPPLSGPLPLFLVGDDYGETFLGCLSCDPYEATSIFNAEGEHGSRNSAVSIRNRYSRFGSSFSNTSACNARASRPPLIVDAQGNVHGRFTVNARAPEATVDGVTLRLAHMLCTRPRM
;
A
#
# COMPACT_ATOMS: atom_id res chain seq x y z
N MET A 1 12.61 32.15 -86.97
CA MET A 1 13.78 31.97 -86.07
C MET A 1 13.75 33.06 -84.99
N ARG A 2 14.52 32.88 -83.90
CA ARG A 2 15.14 33.87 -82.98
C ARG A 2 14.92 35.38 -83.28
N LEU A 3 14.76 36.29 -82.31
CA LEU A 3 14.70 36.23 -80.83
C LEU A 3 14.13 37.58 -80.30
N ALA A 4 13.59 37.64 -79.09
CA ALA A 4 13.41 38.90 -78.33
C ALA A 4 13.46 38.63 -76.81
N LEU A 5 14.20 39.45 -76.05
CA LEU A 5 14.34 39.36 -74.58
C LEU A 5 14.03 40.76 -73.98
N ILE A 6 13.05 40.93 -73.07
CA ILE A 6 13.18 41.06 -71.59
C ILE A 6 14.56 41.59 -71.11
N PHE A 7 14.72 42.59 -70.22
CA PHE A 7 14.22 42.77 -68.82
C PHE A 7 14.75 44.15 -68.28
N VAL A 8 14.26 44.89 -67.26
CA VAL A 8 13.06 44.99 -66.36
C VAL A 8 12.82 46.50 -66.10
N VAL A 9 11.57 47.02 -66.14
CA VAL A 9 11.11 48.16 -65.30
C VAL A 9 9.60 48.02 -65.03
N ALA A 10 9.15 48.01 -63.77
CA ALA A 10 7.73 48.03 -63.40
C ALA A 10 7.51 48.55 -61.97
N SER A 11 7.39 49.87 -61.83
CA SER A 11 7.08 50.54 -60.56
C SER A 11 5.62 50.99 -60.50
N LEU A 12 5.06 51.07 -59.28
CA LEU A 12 3.88 51.88 -58.91
C LEU A 12 2.52 51.57 -59.58
N VAL A 13 1.87 50.50 -59.13
CA VAL A 13 0.41 50.44 -58.91
C VAL A 13 0.24 49.70 -57.56
N GLY A 14 -0.54 50.13 -56.58
CA GLY A 14 -1.64 51.10 -56.56
C GLY A 14 -2.85 50.41 -55.93
N CYS A 15 -3.05 50.57 -54.62
CA CYS A 15 -4.01 49.76 -53.85
C CYS A 15 -5.48 50.13 -54.16
N ALA A 16 -6.06 49.50 -55.18
CA ALA A 16 -7.49 49.54 -55.45
C ALA A 16 -8.24 48.54 -54.55
N SER A 17 -8.69 49.02 -53.38
CA SER A 17 -9.53 48.23 -52.46
C SER A 17 -10.96 48.11 -52.99
N TYR A 18 -11.24 47.07 -53.77
CA TYR A 18 -12.60 46.72 -54.17
C TYR A 18 -13.42 46.30 -52.93
N PRO A 19 -14.59 46.90 -52.65
CA PRO A 19 -15.44 46.48 -51.56
C PRO A 19 -16.14 45.15 -51.92
N VAL A 20 -15.64 44.04 -51.37
CA VAL A 20 -16.35 42.76 -51.42
C VAL A 20 -17.63 42.90 -50.59
N GLN A 21 -18.78 42.88 -51.26
CA GLN A 21 -20.09 42.87 -50.62
C GLN A 21 -20.35 41.49 -49.98
N THR A 22 -19.86 41.27 -48.76
CA THR A 22 -20.36 40.19 -47.91
C THR A 22 -21.66 40.62 -47.24
N ASP A 23 -22.79 40.15 -47.76
CA ASP A 23 -24.08 40.28 -47.07
C ASP A 23 -23.98 39.68 -45.65
N THR A 24 -24.25 40.52 -44.65
CA THR A 24 -24.03 40.21 -43.23
C THR A 24 -24.92 39.09 -42.70
N SER A 25 -25.97 38.71 -43.44
CA SER A 25 -26.85 37.57 -43.16
C SER A 25 -26.13 36.21 -43.22
N THR A 26 -25.09 36.08 -44.04
CA THR A 26 -24.47 34.77 -44.37
C THR A 26 -23.40 34.33 -43.36
N ILE A 27 -22.81 35.27 -42.62
CA ILE A 27 -21.69 35.06 -41.70
C ILE A 27 -21.99 34.05 -40.56
N PRO A 28 -23.14 34.07 -39.86
CA PRO A 28 -23.42 33.08 -38.82
C PRO A 28 -23.56 31.65 -39.36
N VAL A 29 -24.22 31.49 -40.52
CA VAL A 29 -24.48 30.18 -41.15
C VAL A 29 -23.17 29.49 -41.53
N VAL A 30 -22.23 30.23 -42.15
CA VAL A 30 -20.90 29.70 -42.49
C VAL A 30 -20.14 29.28 -41.22
N ARG A 31 -20.18 30.08 -40.14
CA ARG A 31 -19.54 29.74 -38.86
C ARG A 31 -20.14 28.50 -38.19
N GLU A 32 -21.44 28.28 -38.32
CA GLU A 32 -22.09 27.08 -37.78
C GLU A 32 -21.75 25.82 -38.60
N ALA A 33 -21.75 25.91 -39.94
CA ALA A 33 -21.30 24.83 -40.81
C ALA A 33 -19.85 24.43 -40.51
N ASP A 34 -18.97 25.41 -40.32
CA ASP A 34 -17.56 25.21 -39.96
C ASP A 34 -17.40 24.52 -38.59
N GLN A 35 -18.22 24.90 -37.60
CA GLN A 35 -18.28 24.19 -36.32
C GLN A 35 -18.84 22.76 -36.46
N ALA A 36 -19.86 22.54 -37.28
CA ALA A 36 -20.44 21.23 -37.53
C ALA A 36 -19.41 20.29 -38.18
N GLN A 37 -18.66 20.76 -39.18
CA GLN A 37 -17.56 20.02 -39.80
C GLN A 37 -16.46 19.69 -38.80
N ARG A 38 -16.00 20.65 -37.99
CA ARG A 38 -14.98 20.42 -36.95
C ARG A 38 -15.46 19.44 -35.87
N ARG A 39 -16.76 19.44 -35.53
CA ARG A 39 -17.40 18.44 -34.63
C ARG A 39 -17.45 17.06 -35.30
N ALA A 40 -17.76 16.98 -36.59
CA ALA A 40 -17.79 15.73 -37.37
C ALA A 40 -16.39 15.11 -37.53
N GLN A 41 -15.37 15.90 -37.87
CA GLN A 41 -13.97 15.48 -37.93
C GLN A 41 -13.50 14.92 -36.59
N ARG A 42 -13.76 15.62 -35.47
CA ARG A 42 -13.42 15.14 -34.11
C ARG A 42 -14.18 13.85 -33.74
N ARG A 43 -15.39 13.61 -34.27
CA ARG A 43 -16.13 12.34 -34.12
C ARG A 43 -15.51 11.22 -34.97
N ALA A 44 -15.12 11.50 -36.21
CA ALA A 44 -14.45 10.54 -37.08
C ALA A 44 -13.07 10.12 -36.53
N GLU A 45 -12.30 11.08 -36.02
CA GLU A 45 -10.98 10.80 -35.44
C GLU A 45 -11.08 9.99 -34.13
N ARG A 46 -12.10 10.26 -33.31
CA ARG A 46 -12.44 9.40 -32.17
C ARG A 46 -12.88 7.99 -32.60
N ARG A 47 -13.52 7.82 -33.77
CA ARG A 47 -13.84 6.48 -34.31
C ARG A 47 -12.61 5.74 -34.83
N ARG A 48 -11.63 6.42 -35.42
CA ARG A 48 -10.33 5.84 -35.86
C ARG A 48 -9.43 5.46 -34.69
N THR A 49 -9.29 6.34 -33.71
CA THR A 49 -8.40 6.14 -32.56
C THR A 49 -8.99 5.23 -31.48
N ARG A 50 -10.32 5.07 -31.39
CA ARG A 50 -10.95 4.16 -30.40
C ARG A 50 -10.45 2.71 -30.49
N PRO A 51 -10.45 2.01 -31.65
CA PRO A 51 -9.93 0.64 -31.71
C PRO A 51 -8.44 0.58 -31.37
N GLN A 52 -7.62 1.53 -31.82
CA GLN A 52 -6.20 1.60 -31.49
C GLN A 52 -5.96 1.75 -29.99
N ARG A 53 -6.70 2.64 -29.31
CA ARG A 53 -6.58 2.85 -27.86
C ARG A 53 -7.15 1.71 -27.03
N LEU A 54 -8.16 1.00 -27.53
CA LEU A 54 -8.66 -0.23 -26.90
C LEU A 54 -7.68 -1.39 -27.06
N ALA A 55 -7.05 -1.55 -28.23
CA ALA A 55 -5.99 -2.53 -28.45
C ALA A 55 -4.76 -2.25 -27.56
N ALA A 56 -4.31 -1.00 -27.46
CA ALA A 56 -3.22 -0.63 -26.54
C ALA A 56 -3.56 -0.91 -25.07
N ALA A 57 -4.83 -0.75 -24.66
CA ALA A 57 -5.29 -1.12 -23.33
C ALA A 57 -5.36 -2.64 -23.11
N ALA A 58 -5.71 -3.41 -24.15
CA ALA A 58 -5.68 -4.88 -24.10
C ALA A 58 -4.24 -5.41 -23.95
N VAL A 59 -3.28 -4.92 -24.73
CA VAL A 59 -1.86 -5.29 -24.60
C VAL A 59 -1.30 -4.92 -23.22
N ALA A 60 -1.74 -3.81 -22.61
CA ALA A 60 -1.37 -3.45 -21.25
C ALA A 60 -1.97 -4.42 -20.19
N LEU A 61 -3.18 -4.95 -20.42
CA LEU A 61 -3.78 -5.99 -19.58
C LEU A 61 -3.10 -7.34 -19.74
N GLU A 62 -2.65 -7.70 -20.96
CA GLU A 62 -1.86 -8.91 -21.20
C GLU A 62 -0.50 -8.85 -20.50
N ALA A 63 0.19 -7.71 -20.51
CA ALA A 63 1.43 -7.49 -19.75
C ALA A 63 1.25 -7.59 -18.22
N LEU A 64 0.10 -7.15 -17.69
CA LEU A 64 -0.29 -7.36 -16.29
C LEU A 64 -0.56 -8.84 -15.99
N ASN A 65 -1.10 -9.60 -16.95
CA ASN A 65 -1.36 -11.03 -16.76
C ASN A 65 -0.05 -11.87 -16.77
N VAL A 66 0.92 -11.52 -17.62
CA VAL A 66 2.25 -12.16 -17.62
C VAL A 66 2.98 -11.94 -16.28
N SER A 67 2.90 -10.74 -15.73
CA SER A 67 3.50 -10.43 -14.41
C SER A 67 2.75 -11.07 -13.24
N LEU A 68 1.42 -11.26 -13.36
CA LEU A 68 0.64 -11.99 -12.35
C LEU A 68 1.01 -13.49 -12.30
N SER A 69 1.16 -14.15 -13.45
CA SER A 69 1.62 -15.56 -13.52
C SER A 69 3.01 -15.74 -12.92
N ALA A 70 3.93 -14.80 -13.16
CA ALA A 70 5.25 -14.81 -12.52
C ALA A 70 5.17 -14.63 -10.99
N ALA A 71 4.24 -13.83 -10.49
CA ALA A 71 4.03 -13.64 -9.05
C ALA A 71 3.38 -14.87 -8.37
N VAL A 72 2.50 -15.59 -9.07
CA VAL A 72 1.88 -16.84 -8.54
C VAL A 72 2.93 -17.93 -8.35
N ALA A 73 3.87 -18.09 -9.28
CA ALA A 73 4.95 -19.08 -9.17
C ALA A 73 5.85 -18.90 -7.93
N ILE A 74 5.96 -17.69 -7.38
CA ILE A 74 6.72 -17.41 -6.15
C ILE A 74 5.95 -17.87 -4.89
N LYS A 75 4.62 -18.02 -4.98
CA LYS A 75 3.76 -18.29 -3.82
C LYS A 75 3.77 -19.75 -3.36
N GLU A 76 4.14 -20.69 -4.23
CA GLU A 76 4.30 -22.12 -3.87
C GLU A 76 5.69 -22.44 -3.28
N ALA A 77 6.64 -21.51 -3.36
CA ALA A 77 8.04 -21.72 -2.95
C ALA A 77 8.36 -21.38 -1.48
N LYS A 78 7.36 -21.16 -0.61
CA LYS A 78 7.60 -20.73 0.78
C LYS A 78 6.85 -21.50 1.88
N HIS A 79 6.87 -22.84 1.76
CA HIS A 79 6.81 -23.75 2.90
C HIS A 79 7.69 -25.01 2.67
N GLY A 80 8.94 -24.80 2.27
CA GLY A 80 9.97 -25.83 2.42
C GLY A 80 10.36 -25.96 3.91
N PRO A 81 10.41 -27.16 4.49
CA PRO A 81 10.78 -27.34 5.89
C PRO A 81 12.25 -27.01 6.09
N SER A 82 12.55 -25.86 6.69
CA SER A 82 13.91 -25.48 7.09
C SER A 82 14.24 -26.13 8.44
N GLU A 83 14.17 -27.46 8.49
CA GLU A 83 14.62 -28.25 9.63
C GLU A 83 16.15 -28.29 9.67
N ASN A 84 16.75 -27.20 10.13
CA ASN A 84 17.90 -27.33 11.01
C ASN A 84 17.33 -27.64 12.41
N PRO A 85 17.42 -28.89 12.91
CA PRO A 85 17.14 -29.17 14.32
C PRO A 85 18.27 -28.60 15.18
N GLY A 86 18.27 -27.27 15.35
CA GLY A 86 18.87 -26.64 16.52
C GLY A 86 18.35 -27.36 17.77
N PRO A 87 19.20 -27.56 18.79
CA PRO A 87 19.11 -28.70 19.72
C PRO A 87 17.68 -28.89 20.23
N VAL A 88 17.07 -30.00 19.81
CA VAL A 88 15.67 -30.34 20.11
C VAL A 88 15.49 -30.21 21.61
N ALA A 89 14.67 -29.24 22.02
CA ALA A 89 14.52 -28.90 23.43
C ALA A 89 14.12 -30.15 24.21
N PRO A 90 14.75 -30.43 25.38
CA PRO A 90 14.35 -31.57 26.20
C PRO A 90 12.85 -31.43 26.52
N PRO A 91 12.08 -32.54 26.52
CA PRO A 91 10.63 -32.47 26.65
C PRO A 91 10.24 -31.69 27.91
N LEU A 92 9.67 -30.50 27.69
CA LEU A 92 9.44 -29.52 28.74
C LEU A 92 8.33 -30.00 29.68
N SER A 93 8.75 -30.68 30.75
CA SER A 93 7.90 -31.04 31.89
C SER A 93 7.64 -29.80 32.77
N GLY A 94 7.01 -28.80 32.16
CA GLY A 94 6.76 -27.46 32.70
C GLY A 94 5.70 -26.74 31.84
N PRO A 95 5.29 -25.52 32.23
CA PRO A 95 4.30 -24.77 31.47
C PRO A 95 4.79 -24.50 30.03
N LEU A 96 3.92 -24.75 29.06
CA LEU A 96 4.19 -24.53 27.64
C LEU A 96 4.58 -23.07 27.40
N PRO A 97 5.58 -22.79 26.55
CA PRO A 97 6.02 -21.42 26.33
C PRO A 97 4.95 -20.62 25.58
N LEU A 98 4.68 -19.42 26.09
CA LEU A 98 3.71 -18.49 25.54
C LEU A 98 4.41 -17.40 24.73
N PHE A 99 3.81 -17.03 23.61
CA PHE A 99 4.30 -16.04 22.66
C PHE A 99 3.24 -14.97 22.38
N LEU A 100 3.71 -13.77 22.03
CA LEU A 100 2.85 -12.67 21.58
C LEU A 100 2.92 -12.54 20.06
N VAL A 101 1.75 -12.49 19.42
CA VAL A 101 1.59 -12.43 17.95
C VAL A 101 0.71 -11.26 17.55
N GLY A 102 1.14 -10.49 16.55
CA GLY A 102 0.42 -9.35 16.01
C GLY A 102 -0.82 -9.78 15.23
N ASP A 103 -2.00 -9.31 15.64
CA ASP A 103 -3.25 -9.52 14.90
C ASP A 103 -3.37 -8.52 13.73
N ASP A 104 -2.36 -8.53 12.84
CA ASP A 104 -2.16 -7.51 11.81
C ASP A 104 -2.41 -7.99 10.37
N TYR A 105 -3.20 -9.07 10.22
CA TYR A 105 -3.36 -9.86 8.98
C TYR A 105 -2.08 -10.62 8.53
N GLY A 106 -1.04 -10.68 9.36
CA GLY A 106 0.24 -11.29 9.01
C GLY A 106 1.05 -11.85 10.19
N GLU A 107 0.39 -12.15 11.31
CA GLU A 107 0.92 -12.89 12.47
C GLU A 107 2.34 -12.46 12.90
N THR A 108 2.59 -11.15 13.00
CA THR A 108 3.92 -10.64 13.32
C THR A 108 4.38 -11.16 14.70
N PHE A 109 5.46 -11.94 14.77
CA PHE A 109 6.02 -12.39 16.05
C PHE A 109 6.52 -11.19 16.88
N LEU A 110 5.93 -10.96 18.05
CA LEU A 110 6.25 -9.82 18.92
C LEU A 110 7.17 -10.20 20.08
N GLY A 111 7.34 -11.49 20.36
CA GLY A 111 8.29 -12.03 21.34
C GLY A 111 7.69 -13.11 22.24
N CYS A 112 8.54 -13.71 23.05
CA CYS A 112 8.16 -14.70 24.07
C CYS A 112 7.75 -14.03 25.39
N LEU A 113 6.62 -14.47 25.93
CA LEU A 113 5.97 -14.00 27.16
C LEU A 113 6.46 -14.74 28.42
N SER A 114 6.95 -15.98 28.25
CA SER A 114 7.37 -16.87 29.35
C SER A 114 8.83 -17.30 29.29
N CYS A 115 9.61 -16.76 28.36
CA CYS A 115 11.05 -17.05 28.24
C CYS A 115 11.85 -16.20 29.24
N ASP A 116 13.08 -16.63 29.52
CA ASP A 116 14.03 -15.93 30.38
C ASP A 116 14.21 -14.45 29.92
N PRO A 117 14.33 -13.47 30.84
CA PRO A 117 14.47 -12.06 30.48
C PRO A 117 15.75 -11.69 29.73
N TYR A 118 16.76 -12.57 29.67
CA TYR A 118 17.99 -12.39 28.89
C TYR A 118 17.92 -13.05 27.50
N GLU A 119 16.90 -13.87 27.23
CA GLU A 119 16.73 -14.56 25.95
C GLU A 119 16.47 -13.57 24.81
N ALA A 120 17.00 -13.82 23.61
CA ALA A 120 16.94 -12.86 22.49
C ALA A 120 15.49 -12.62 22.00
N THR A 121 14.62 -13.62 22.14
CA THR A 121 13.21 -13.56 21.78
C THR A 121 12.31 -12.96 22.87
N SER A 122 12.82 -12.71 24.08
CA SER A 122 12.02 -12.32 25.23
C SER A 122 11.52 -10.87 25.16
N ILE A 123 10.24 -10.65 25.48
CA ILE A 123 9.67 -9.28 25.58
C ILE A 123 10.24 -8.48 26.76
N PHE A 124 10.94 -9.14 27.69
CA PHE A 124 11.57 -8.50 28.84
C PHE A 124 12.99 -8.01 28.53
N ASN A 125 13.65 -8.60 27.53
CA ASN A 125 15.02 -8.26 27.13
C ASN A 125 15.08 -6.86 26.53
N ALA A 126 15.60 -5.89 27.29
CA ALA A 126 15.63 -4.48 26.89
C ALA A 126 16.57 -4.19 25.70
N GLU A 127 17.56 -5.05 25.46
CA GLU A 127 18.50 -4.95 24.35
C GLU A 127 18.06 -5.79 23.14
N GLY A 128 17.31 -6.87 23.38
CA GLY A 128 16.74 -7.74 22.35
C GLY A 128 15.63 -7.08 21.52
N GLU A 129 15.45 -7.51 20.28
CA GLU A 129 14.50 -6.91 19.32
C GLU A 129 13.05 -6.90 19.84
N HIS A 130 12.68 -7.87 20.68
CA HIS A 130 11.31 -8.02 21.18
C HIS A 130 11.00 -7.20 22.43
N GLY A 131 11.99 -6.91 23.29
CA GLY A 131 11.83 -6.08 24.49
C GLY A 131 12.39 -4.65 24.39
N SER A 132 13.13 -4.33 23.32
CA SER A 132 13.74 -3.00 23.15
C SER A 132 12.74 -1.89 22.84
N ARG A 133 12.85 -0.77 23.57
CA ARG A 133 12.02 0.43 23.40
C ARG A 133 12.20 1.11 22.03
N ASN A 134 13.19 0.72 21.23
CA ASN A 134 13.49 1.29 19.92
C ASN A 134 13.04 0.40 18.74
N SER A 135 12.67 -0.86 18.99
CA SER A 135 12.32 -1.83 17.94
C SER A 135 10.93 -1.59 17.33
N ALA A 136 10.78 -1.86 16.03
CA ALA A 136 9.51 -1.75 15.32
C ALA A 136 8.50 -2.87 15.64
N VAL A 137 8.95 -4.01 16.17
CA VAL A 137 8.08 -5.12 16.60
C VAL A 137 7.80 -5.12 18.10
N SER A 138 8.65 -4.51 18.93
CA SER A 138 8.45 -4.52 20.39
C SER A 138 7.20 -3.77 20.83
N ILE A 139 6.42 -4.39 21.73
CA ILE A 139 5.33 -3.76 22.47
C ILE A 139 5.81 -2.70 23.48
N ARG A 140 7.10 -2.68 23.85
CA ARG A 140 7.68 -1.67 24.76
C ARG A 140 8.11 -0.39 24.04
N ASN A 141 8.07 -0.38 22.70
CA ASN A 141 8.24 0.82 21.89
C ASN A 141 6.90 1.57 21.72
N ARG A 142 6.77 2.71 22.41
CA ARG A 142 5.62 3.63 22.32
C ARG A 142 5.33 4.23 20.94
N TYR A 143 6.22 4.04 19.97
CA TYR A 143 6.07 4.48 18.58
C TYR A 143 5.84 3.31 17.61
N SER A 144 5.99 2.06 18.05
CA SER A 144 5.72 0.90 17.20
C SER A 144 4.22 0.71 16.98
N ARG A 145 3.89 -0.05 15.93
CA ARG A 145 2.51 -0.48 15.63
C ARG A 145 1.88 -1.31 16.78
N PHE A 146 2.70 -1.91 17.65
CA PHE A 146 2.26 -2.83 18.69
C PHE A 146 2.35 -2.28 20.13
N GLY A 147 3.14 -1.21 20.35
CA GLY A 147 3.28 -0.50 21.63
C GLY A 147 2.74 0.93 21.66
N SER A 148 2.32 1.50 20.52
CA SER A 148 1.73 2.85 20.47
C SER A 148 0.34 2.92 21.11
N SER A 149 0.07 3.95 21.91
CA SER A 149 -1.24 4.23 22.52
C SER A 149 -2.35 4.57 21.52
N PHE A 150 -2.04 4.68 20.22
CA PHE A 150 -2.98 5.09 19.17
C PHE A 150 -3.23 4.01 18.11
N SER A 151 -2.41 2.96 18.05
CA SER A 151 -2.55 1.92 17.01
C SER A 151 -3.68 0.94 17.33
N ASN A 152 -4.47 0.57 16.33
CA ASN A 152 -5.57 -0.40 16.48
C ASN A 152 -5.07 -1.83 16.78
N THR A 153 -3.80 -2.14 16.51
CA THR A 153 -3.18 -3.44 16.76
C THR A 153 -2.22 -3.44 17.96
N SER A 154 -2.35 -2.46 18.86
CA SER A 154 -1.42 -2.27 19.98
C SER A 154 -1.94 -2.85 21.29
N ALA A 155 -1.04 -3.51 22.02
CA ALA A 155 -1.30 -3.93 23.40
C ALA A 155 -1.60 -2.72 24.32
N CYS A 156 -0.99 -1.57 24.02
CA CYS A 156 -0.97 -0.37 24.84
C CYS A 156 -2.06 0.67 24.50
N ASN A 157 -2.89 0.40 23.50
CA ASN A 157 -4.05 1.24 23.17
C ASN A 157 -5.30 0.67 23.88
N ALA A 158 -5.86 1.44 24.81
CA ALA A 158 -7.08 1.07 25.54
C ALA A 158 -8.36 0.99 24.67
N ARG A 159 -8.27 1.34 23.38
CA ARG A 159 -9.31 1.18 22.36
C ARG A 159 -8.80 0.44 21.11
N ALA A 160 -7.76 -0.39 21.25
CA ALA A 160 -7.35 -1.32 20.19
C ALA A 160 -8.51 -2.24 19.80
N SER A 161 -8.77 -2.38 18.49
CA SER A 161 -9.77 -3.32 17.97
C SER A 161 -9.20 -4.69 17.67
N ARG A 162 -7.87 -4.80 17.48
CA ARG A 162 -7.14 -6.03 17.18
C ARG A 162 -5.82 -6.12 17.99
N PRO A 163 -5.86 -5.99 19.33
CA PRO A 163 -4.64 -6.12 20.13
C PRO A 163 -4.01 -7.51 19.96
N PRO A 164 -2.69 -7.65 20.23
CA PRO A 164 -1.94 -8.89 20.01
C PRO A 164 -2.56 -10.12 20.68
N LEU A 165 -2.39 -11.26 20.04
CA LEU A 165 -2.80 -12.58 20.52
C LEU A 165 -1.72 -13.17 21.42
N ILE A 166 -2.13 -13.96 22.41
CA ILE A 166 -1.27 -14.86 23.18
C ILE A 166 -1.45 -16.26 22.61
N VAL A 167 -0.36 -16.90 22.19
CA VAL A 167 -0.36 -18.26 21.64
C VAL A 167 0.64 -19.14 22.38
N ASP A 168 0.39 -20.45 22.43
CA ASP A 168 1.39 -21.44 22.86
C ASP A 168 2.23 -21.98 21.68
N ALA A 169 3.19 -22.85 21.98
CA ALA A 169 4.02 -23.53 20.98
C ALA A 169 3.26 -24.46 20.01
N GLN A 170 1.98 -24.76 20.29
CA GLN A 170 1.10 -25.57 19.46
C GLN A 170 0.17 -24.70 18.60
N GLY A 171 0.21 -23.37 18.76
CA GLY A 171 -0.62 -22.42 18.03
C GLY A 171 -2.02 -22.20 18.61
N ASN A 172 -2.32 -22.71 19.81
CA ASN A 172 -3.62 -22.43 20.44
C ASN A 172 -3.64 -20.98 20.94
N VAL A 173 -4.74 -20.26 20.69
CA VAL A 173 -4.95 -18.89 21.16
C VAL A 173 -5.49 -18.90 22.59
N HIS A 174 -4.74 -18.32 23.53
CA HIS A 174 -5.11 -18.19 24.95
C HIS A 174 -5.83 -16.88 25.28
N GLY A 175 -5.95 -15.98 24.31
CA GLY A 175 -6.64 -14.69 24.43
C GLY A 175 -5.81 -13.53 23.85
N ARG A 176 -6.18 -12.30 24.20
CA ARG A 176 -5.53 -11.07 23.72
C ARG A 176 -4.79 -10.33 24.82
N PHE A 177 -3.54 -9.99 24.53
CA PHE A 177 -2.64 -9.20 25.37
C PHE A 177 -2.94 -7.70 25.21
N THR A 178 -3.65 -7.11 26.17
CA THR A 178 -4.07 -5.70 26.09
C THR A 178 -4.21 -5.04 27.46
N VAL A 179 -4.01 -3.72 27.51
CA VAL A 179 -4.38 -2.86 28.65
C VAL A 179 -5.90 -2.63 28.78
N ASN A 180 -6.70 -3.07 27.80
CA ASN A 180 -8.16 -2.95 27.85
C ASN A 180 -8.82 -4.22 28.43
N ALA A 181 -9.06 -4.21 29.74
CA ALA A 181 -9.79 -5.26 30.46
C ALA A 181 -11.26 -5.49 30.00
N ARG A 182 -11.75 -4.73 29.01
CA ARG A 182 -13.08 -4.87 28.40
C ARG A 182 -13.03 -5.11 26.89
N ALA A 183 -11.87 -5.38 26.30
CA ALA A 183 -11.82 -5.79 24.89
C ALA A 183 -12.44 -7.20 24.74
N PRO A 184 -13.10 -7.51 23.61
CA PRO A 184 -13.47 -8.89 23.30
C PRO A 184 -12.20 -9.75 23.29
N GLU A 185 -12.30 -10.97 23.82
CA GLU A 185 -11.19 -11.95 23.88
C GLU A 185 -9.95 -11.48 24.69
N ALA A 186 -10.03 -10.37 25.44
CA ALA A 186 -8.98 -9.98 26.38
C ALA A 186 -8.73 -11.11 27.38
N THR A 187 -7.47 -11.49 27.60
CA THR A 187 -7.14 -12.52 28.59
C THR A 187 -7.51 -12.00 29.97
N VAL A 188 -8.49 -12.63 30.61
CA VAL A 188 -9.17 -12.11 31.82
C VAL A 188 -8.35 -12.33 33.10
N ASP A 189 -7.16 -12.91 32.99
CA ASP A 189 -6.29 -13.14 34.14
C ASP A 189 -5.65 -11.82 34.61
N GLY A 190 -5.70 -11.59 35.92
CA GLY A 190 -5.19 -10.37 36.52
C GLY A 190 -3.66 -10.22 36.43
N VAL A 191 -2.93 -11.25 35.99
CA VAL A 191 -1.47 -11.21 35.85
C VAL A 191 -1.09 -10.59 34.51
N THR A 192 -1.61 -11.12 33.40
CA THR A 192 -1.42 -10.59 32.04
C THR A 192 -1.90 -9.15 31.92
N LEU A 193 -3.07 -8.81 32.47
CA LEU A 193 -3.56 -7.43 32.46
C LEU A 193 -2.61 -6.46 33.21
N ARG A 194 -2.11 -6.87 34.39
CA ARG A 194 -1.10 -6.08 35.14
C ARG A 194 0.23 -5.98 34.39
N LEU A 195 0.64 -7.06 33.72
CA LEU A 195 1.85 -7.11 32.90
C LEU A 195 1.73 -6.18 31.67
N ALA A 196 0.61 -6.20 30.96
CA ALA A 196 0.32 -5.26 29.88
C ALA A 196 0.40 -3.80 30.37
N HIS A 197 -0.22 -3.48 31.51
CA HIS A 197 -0.08 -2.15 32.12
C HIS A 197 1.38 -1.83 32.50
N MET A 198 2.14 -2.77 33.04
CA MET A 198 3.55 -2.56 33.44
C MET A 198 4.48 -2.33 32.24
N LEU A 199 4.27 -3.02 31.12
CA LEU A 199 5.05 -2.85 29.89
C LEU A 199 4.67 -1.57 29.10
N CYS A 200 3.39 -1.20 29.12
CA CYS A 200 2.85 -0.08 28.37
C CYS A 200 2.93 1.27 29.10
N THR A 201 2.93 1.27 30.44
CA THR A 201 3.15 2.51 31.21
C THR A 201 4.64 2.80 31.33
N ARG A 202 5.01 4.09 31.47
CA ARG A 202 6.37 4.43 31.90
C ARG A 202 6.50 4.09 33.39
N PRO A 203 7.63 3.51 33.84
CA PRO A 203 7.99 3.65 35.26
C PRO A 203 8.03 5.14 35.58
N ARG A 204 7.44 5.53 36.72
CA ARG A 204 7.64 6.88 37.26
C ARG A 204 9.09 6.96 37.73
N MET A 205 9.81 7.95 37.21
CA MET A 205 11.07 8.44 37.78
C MET A 205 10.75 9.38 38.94
#